data_AF-A0A7W0YSS6-F1
#
_entry.id   AF-A0A7W0YSS6-F1
#
_cell.length_a   1.000
_cell.length_b   1.000
_cell.length_c   1.000
_cell.angle_alpha   90.00
_cell.angle_beta   90.00
_cell.angle_gamma   90.00
#
_symmetry.space_group_name_H-M   'P 1'
#
loop_
_entity.id
_entity.type
_entity.pdbx_description
1 polymer ?
#
loop_
_entity_poly.entity_id
_entity_poly.type
_entity_poly.pdbx_seq_one_letter_code
_entity_poly.pdbx_strand_id
1 'polypeptide(L)'
;MASGIHRDSALLVIAREQDSLQVKLGPFPKNEHLVLASENSMSVTSLTFGKQLATTIWKGRIYVGTNERYEIAVFDSLGHLLRFIRLERAPELVTPNAIAHVESTRMTNSRSEAERTLNKAFLEKMQYPPNMPYYGGMLADAVGNLWVLRYAYLSGPRTWDVFDADGRLLGAVQMPGRFSARQITEGEIVGVSRDELEVERVTVLRLLKSGAVRTSGVVPRRIDPKARGIATYRRCG
;
A
#
# COMPACT_ATOMS: atom_id res chain seq x y z
N MET A 1 -18.60 -21.79 4.22
CA MET A 1 -17.13 -21.86 4.27
C MET A 1 -16.72 -22.24 5.68
N ALA A 2 -15.69 -23.07 5.85
CA ALA A 2 -15.16 -23.38 7.18
C ALA A 2 -14.39 -22.17 7.75
N SER A 3 -14.33 -22.06 9.08
CA SER A 3 -13.49 -21.04 9.73
C SER A 3 -12.02 -21.31 9.42
N GLY A 4 -11.23 -20.26 9.19
CA GLY A 4 -9.80 -20.37 8.89
C GLY A 4 -9.28 -19.25 7.99
N ILE A 5 -8.00 -19.34 7.63
CA ILE A 5 -7.38 -18.44 6.67
C ILE A 5 -7.74 -18.91 5.25
N HIS A 6 -8.25 -17.98 4.44
CA HIS A 6 -8.65 -18.22 3.06
C HIS A 6 -7.95 -17.24 2.13
N ARG A 7 -7.55 -17.75 0.97
CA ARG A 7 -6.97 -16.94 -0.10
C ARG A 7 -7.32 -17.48 -1.47
N ASP A 8 -8.54 -17.18 -1.88
CA ASP A 8 -9.01 -17.55 -3.22
C ASP A 8 -8.39 -16.66 -4.31
N SER A 9 -8.69 -17.00 -5.55
CA SER A 9 -8.34 -16.15 -6.70
C SER A 9 -9.45 -15.14 -7.00
N ALA A 10 -9.04 -13.93 -7.37
CA ALA A 10 -9.87 -12.93 -8.02
C ALA A 10 -9.62 -12.95 -9.52
N LEU A 11 -10.68 -12.99 -10.33
CA LEU A 11 -10.58 -12.76 -11.76
C LEU A 11 -10.51 -11.26 -12.00
N LEU A 12 -9.37 -10.77 -12.50
CA LEU A 12 -9.27 -9.37 -12.93
C LEU A 12 -9.75 -9.23 -14.37
N VAL A 13 -10.65 -8.27 -14.57
CA VAL A 13 -11.22 -7.94 -15.88
C VAL A 13 -11.03 -6.46 -16.18
N ILE A 14 -10.74 -6.13 -17.44
CA ILE A 14 -10.79 -4.77 -17.94
C ILE A 14 -12.16 -4.58 -18.59
N ALA A 15 -12.97 -3.69 -18.03
CA ALA A 15 -14.25 -3.28 -18.62
C ALA A 15 -14.04 -2.06 -19.51
N ARG A 16 -14.68 -2.05 -20.69
CA ARG A 16 -14.71 -0.91 -21.61
C ARG A 16 -16.13 -0.34 -21.63
N GLU A 17 -16.23 0.99 -21.67
CA GLU A 17 -17.51 1.70 -21.53
C GLU A 17 -18.51 1.40 -22.67
N GLN A 18 -18.01 1.11 -23.87
CA GLN A 18 -18.84 0.99 -25.08
C GLN A 18 -19.03 -0.43 -25.61
N ASP A 19 -18.22 -1.40 -25.20
CA ASP A 19 -18.36 -2.79 -25.60
C ASP A 19 -18.51 -3.66 -24.36
N SER A 20 -19.51 -4.54 -24.33
CA SER A 20 -19.65 -5.60 -23.33
C SER A 20 -18.46 -6.58 -23.28
N LEU A 21 -17.43 -6.36 -24.12
CA LEU A 21 -16.17 -7.09 -24.16
C LEU A 21 -15.34 -6.81 -22.91
N GLN A 22 -15.31 -7.81 -22.04
CA GLN A 22 -14.39 -7.88 -20.91
C GLN A 22 -13.11 -8.58 -21.34
N VAL A 23 -11.97 -7.90 -21.21
CA VAL A 23 -10.66 -8.54 -21.34
C VAL A 23 -10.32 -9.18 -20.00
N LYS A 24 -10.12 -10.49 -19.97
CA LYS A 24 -9.72 -11.23 -18.78
C LYS A 24 -8.20 -11.23 -18.66
N LEU A 25 -7.65 -10.69 -17.56
CA LEU A 25 -6.22 -10.75 -17.27
C LEU A 25 -5.81 -12.10 -16.66
N GLY A 26 -6.76 -12.78 -16.02
CA GLY A 26 -6.55 -14.08 -15.39
C GLY A 26 -6.87 -14.08 -13.89
N PRO A 27 -6.78 -15.26 -13.26
CA PRO A 27 -6.93 -15.39 -11.81
C PRO A 27 -5.66 -14.89 -11.10
N PHE A 28 -5.83 -14.06 -10.08
CA PHE A 28 -4.77 -13.63 -9.19
C PHE A 28 -5.13 -13.94 -7.75
N PRO A 29 -4.20 -14.42 -6.91
CA PRO A 29 -4.43 -14.55 -5.48
C PRO A 29 -4.95 -13.24 -4.90
N LYS A 30 -6.11 -13.28 -4.25
CA LYS A 30 -6.73 -12.12 -3.60
C LYS A 30 -6.03 -11.84 -2.25
N ASN A 31 -6.60 -10.91 -1.50
CA ASN A 31 -6.18 -10.67 -0.12
C ASN A 31 -6.36 -11.94 0.72
N GLU A 32 -5.43 -12.18 1.65
CA GLU A 32 -5.63 -13.19 2.68
C GLU A 32 -6.69 -12.69 3.67
N HIS A 33 -7.68 -13.53 3.94
CA HIS A 33 -8.76 -13.25 4.86
C HIS A 33 -8.83 -14.30 5.95
N LEU A 34 -9.19 -13.90 7.16
CA LEU A 34 -9.63 -14.83 8.19
C LEU A 34 -11.16 -14.84 8.18
N VAL A 35 -11.73 -16.03 7.99
CA VAL A 35 -13.17 -16.28 8.05
C VAL A 35 -13.49 -16.89 9.40
N LEU A 36 -14.43 -16.29 10.11
CA LEU A 36 -14.99 -16.81 11.35
C LEU A 36 -16.45 -17.16 11.10
N ALA A 37 -16.76 -18.44 11.07
CA ALA A 37 -18.12 -18.95 10.98
C ALA A 37 -18.61 -19.41 12.36
N SER A 38 -19.83 -19.02 12.70
CA SER A 38 -20.64 -19.55 13.81
C SER A 38 -21.94 -20.12 13.23
N GLU A 39 -22.78 -20.75 14.06
CA GLU A 39 -24.04 -21.36 13.62
C GLU A 39 -24.94 -20.38 12.86
N ASN A 40 -24.98 -19.10 13.27
CA ASN A 40 -25.89 -18.09 12.73
C ASN A 40 -25.18 -16.88 12.10
N SER A 41 -23.84 -16.86 12.03
CA SER A 41 -23.11 -15.72 11.48
C SER A 41 -21.81 -16.10 10.80
N MET A 42 -21.42 -15.31 9.80
CA MET A 42 -20.11 -15.39 9.15
C MET A 42 -19.49 -14.01 9.15
N SER A 43 -18.28 -13.90 9.69
CA SER A 43 -17.47 -12.68 9.64
C SER A 43 -16.24 -12.92 8.79
N VAL A 44 -16.00 -12.03 7.83
CA VAL A 44 -14.82 -12.04 6.96
C VAL A 44 -14.06 -10.75 7.18
N THR A 45 -12.77 -10.84 7.45
CA THR A 45 -11.91 -9.66 7.58
C THR A 45 -10.54 -9.96 7.00
N SER A 46 -9.83 -8.92 6.60
CA SER A 46 -8.46 -9.06 6.11
C SER A 46 -7.55 -9.63 7.20
N LEU A 47 -6.68 -10.55 6.81
CA LEU A 47 -5.68 -11.11 7.71
C LEU A 47 -4.63 -10.04 8.05
N THR A 48 -4.38 -9.82 9.35
CA THR A 48 -3.29 -8.98 9.81
C THR A 48 -1.96 -9.53 9.29
N PHE A 49 -1.15 -8.67 8.67
CA PHE A 49 0.09 -9.05 7.96
C PHE A 49 -0.11 -10.03 6.80
N GLY A 50 -1.36 -10.28 6.39
CA GLY A 50 -1.66 -11.13 5.24
C GLY A 50 -1.27 -10.48 3.93
N LYS A 51 -0.90 -11.30 2.96
CA LYS A 51 -0.61 -10.88 1.59
C LYS A 51 -1.84 -10.25 0.94
N GLN A 52 -1.58 -9.27 0.07
CA GLN A 52 -2.62 -8.42 -0.53
C GLN A 52 -2.46 -8.36 -2.05
N LEU A 53 -3.60 -8.34 -2.74
CA LEU A 53 -3.69 -7.96 -4.14
C LEU A 53 -3.73 -6.43 -4.21
N ALA A 54 -2.75 -5.84 -4.88
CA ALA A 54 -2.69 -4.41 -5.13
C ALA A 54 -2.69 -4.18 -6.65
N THR A 55 -3.48 -3.19 -7.09
CA THR A 55 -3.60 -2.83 -8.50
C THR A 55 -3.62 -1.32 -8.69
N THR A 56 -3.16 -0.86 -9.85
CA THR A 56 -3.36 0.51 -10.32
C THR A 56 -3.33 0.53 -11.85
N ILE A 57 -3.75 1.66 -12.44
CA ILE A 57 -3.88 1.80 -13.90
C ILE A 57 -3.31 3.15 -14.33
N TRP A 58 -2.61 3.18 -15.46
CA TRP A 58 -2.20 4.43 -16.10
C TRP A 58 -2.13 4.28 -17.62
N LYS A 59 -2.83 5.15 -18.36
CA LYS A 59 -2.85 5.19 -19.84
C LYS A 59 -2.88 3.80 -20.50
N GLY A 60 -3.83 2.96 -20.09
CA GLY A 60 -4.00 1.62 -20.66
C GLY A 60 -2.99 0.56 -20.19
N ARG A 61 -2.10 0.90 -19.26
CA ARG A 61 -1.28 -0.09 -18.53
C ARG A 61 -1.93 -0.46 -17.22
N ILE A 62 -2.02 -1.75 -16.93
CA ILE A 62 -2.59 -2.29 -15.71
C ILE A 62 -1.47 -2.94 -14.91
N TYR A 63 -1.29 -2.48 -13.68
CA TYR A 63 -0.30 -2.99 -12.75
C TYR A 63 -0.99 -3.92 -11.75
N VAL A 64 -0.45 -5.12 -11.58
CA VAL A 64 -1.01 -6.14 -10.68
C VAL A 64 0.11 -6.74 -9.84
N GLY A 65 0.00 -6.62 -8.53
CA GLY A 65 0.93 -7.20 -7.56
C GLY A 65 0.21 -8.04 -6.52
N THR A 66 0.74 -9.23 -6.22
CA THR A 66 0.07 -10.22 -5.34
C THR A 66 0.76 -10.44 -3.99
N ASN A 67 1.89 -9.76 -3.71
CA ASN A 67 2.68 -9.93 -2.49
C ASN A 67 3.27 -11.35 -2.29
N GLU A 68 3.31 -12.21 -3.31
CA GLU A 68 4.09 -13.47 -3.24
C GLU A 68 5.59 -13.21 -3.11
N ARG A 69 6.04 -12.18 -3.84
CA ARG A 69 7.37 -11.59 -3.82
C ARG A 69 7.21 -10.11 -4.17
N TYR A 70 8.29 -9.34 -4.12
CA TYR A 70 8.29 -7.99 -4.67
C TYR A 70 8.32 -8.05 -6.21
N GLU A 71 7.15 -8.33 -6.81
CA GLU A 71 6.94 -8.41 -8.25
C GLU A 71 5.59 -7.82 -8.62
N ILE A 72 5.57 -7.01 -9.68
CA ILE A 72 4.38 -6.38 -10.22
C ILE A 72 4.31 -6.70 -11.72
N ALA A 73 3.27 -7.42 -12.11
CA ALA A 73 2.96 -7.69 -13.50
C ALA A 73 2.35 -6.43 -14.15
N VAL A 74 2.79 -6.12 -15.36
CA VAL A 74 2.30 -4.99 -16.15
C VAL A 74 1.63 -5.52 -17.41
N PHE A 75 0.35 -5.23 -17.58
CA PHE A 75 -0.43 -5.61 -18.75
C PHE A 75 -0.78 -4.41 -19.60
N ASP A 76 -0.99 -4.60 -20.90
CA ASP A 76 -1.62 -3.61 -21.77
C ASP A 76 -3.16 -3.66 -21.68
N SER A 77 -3.84 -2.78 -22.42
CA SER A 77 -5.30 -2.68 -22.45
C SER A 77 -6.00 -3.83 -23.17
N LEU A 78 -5.23 -4.70 -23.84
CA LEU A 78 -5.67 -5.94 -24.49
C LEU A 78 -5.40 -7.16 -23.61
N GLY A 79 -4.79 -6.97 -22.44
CA GLY A 79 -4.51 -8.01 -21.47
C GLY A 79 -3.22 -8.79 -21.73
N HIS A 80 -2.37 -8.33 -22.64
CA HIS A 80 -1.07 -8.94 -22.85
C HIS A 80 -0.11 -8.52 -21.74
N LEU A 81 0.58 -9.50 -21.17
CA LEU A 81 1.65 -9.25 -20.22
C LEU A 81 2.83 -8.58 -20.93
N LEU A 82 3.12 -7.33 -20.56
CA LEU A 82 4.22 -6.54 -21.11
C LEU A 82 5.54 -6.83 -20.40
N ARG A 83 5.51 -6.90 -19.06
CA ARG A 83 6.71 -7.14 -18.22
C ARG A 83 6.37 -7.42 -16.75
N PHE A 84 7.42 -7.76 -16.00
CA PHE A 84 7.43 -7.72 -14.55
C PHE A 84 8.37 -6.63 -14.05
N ILE A 85 7.91 -5.82 -13.09
CA ILE A 85 8.74 -4.92 -12.28
C ILE A 85 9.12 -5.69 -11.02
N ARG A 86 10.41 -5.79 -10.73
CA ARG A 86 10.93 -6.57 -9.60
C ARG A 86 11.91 -5.74 -8.78
N LEU A 87 11.94 -6.00 -7.48
CA LEU A 87 12.96 -5.47 -6.59
C LEU A 87 13.44 -6.58 -5.67
N GLU A 88 14.74 -6.85 -5.68
CA GLU A 88 15.31 -7.82 -4.74
C GLU A 88 15.30 -7.23 -3.33
N ARG A 89 14.40 -7.73 -2.50
CA ARG A 89 14.24 -7.35 -1.10
C ARG A 89 13.82 -8.58 -0.32
N ALA A 90 14.46 -8.83 0.83
CA ALA A 90 13.98 -9.84 1.75
C ALA A 90 12.68 -9.37 2.43
N PRO A 91 11.68 -10.26 2.64
CA PRO A 91 10.50 -9.89 3.40
C PRO A 91 10.88 -9.59 4.85
N GLU A 92 10.19 -8.62 5.45
CA GLU A 92 10.34 -8.34 6.88
C GLU A 92 9.61 -9.42 7.69
N LEU A 93 10.19 -9.87 8.80
CA LEU A 93 9.56 -10.88 9.67
C LEU A 93 8.42 -10.27 10.47
N VAL A 94 7.37 -11.06 10.71
CA VAL A 94 6.38 -10.73 11.74
C VAL A 94 7.00 -11.02 13.11
N THR A 95 7.17 -9.96 13.90
CA THR A 95 7.76 -10.06 15.25
C THR A 95 6.68 -10.07 16.33
N PRO A 96 6.96 -10.62 17.53
CA PRO A 96 6.05 -10.53 18.67
C PRO A 96 5.65 -9.08 19.02
N ASN A 97 6.57 -8.13 18.86
CA ASN A 97 6.28 -6.71 19.09
C ASN A 97 5.29 -6.13 18.07
N ALA A 98 5.40 -6.54 16.79
CA ALA A 98 4.46 -6.13 15.76
C ALA A 98 3.06 -6.70 16.04
N ILE A 99 2.98 -7.96 16.46
CA ILE A 99 1.72 -8.61 16.88
C ILE A 99 1.08 -7.83 18.02
N ALA A 100 1.78 -7.66 19.14
CA ALA A 100 1.27 -6.95 20.31
C ALA A 100 0.83 -5.51 19.99
N HIS A 101 1.54 -4.82 19.10
CA HIS A 101 1.15 -3.47 18.67
C HIS A 101 -0.19 -3.46 17.92
N VAL A 102 -0.39 -4.37 16.97
CA VAL A 102 -1.64 -4.40 16.20
C VAL A 102 -2.82 -4.88 17.05
N GLU A 103 -2.60 -5.86 17.92
CA GLU A 103 -3.62 -6.33 18.88
C GLU A 103 -4.08 -5.19 19.80
N SER A 104 -3.14 -4.51 20.45
CA SER A 104 -3.45 -3.39 21.34
C SER A 104 -4.12 -2.23 20.62
N THR A 105 -3.65 -1.87 19.42
CA THR A 105 -4.26 -0.84 18.58
C THR A 105 -5.69 -1.19 18.20
N ARG A 106 -5.95 -2.45 17.83
CA ARG A 106 -7.28 -2.92 17.45
C ARG A 106 -8.26 -2.89 18.63
N MET A 107 -7.82 -3.30 19.81
CA MET A 107 -8.64 -3.23 21.02
C MET A 107 -8.92 -1.78 21.45
N THR A 108 -7.92 -0.91 21.36
CA THR A 108 -8.03 0.52 21.70
C THR A 108 -8.99 1.24 20.76
N ASN A 109 -8.95 0.92 19.47
CA ASN A 109 -9.78 1.56 18.44
C ASN A 109 -11.20 1.00 18.33
N SER A 110 -11.55 -0.02 19.12
CA SER A 110 -12.90 -0.59 19.11
C SER A 110 -13.92 0.42 19.65
N ARG A 111 -14.97 0.70 18.88
CA ARG A 111 -15.94 1.78 19.14
C ARG A 111 -17.15 1.34 19.95
N SER A 112 -17.34 0.04 20.12
CA SER A 112 -18.45 -0.54 20.87
C SER A 112 -18.04 -1.83 21.57
N GLU A 113 -18.82 -2.26 22.56
CA GLU A 113 -18.56 -3.52 23.26
C GLU A 113 -18.76 -4.75 22.36
N ALA A 114 -19.71 -4.67 21.43
CA ALA A 114 -19.89 -5.69 20.41
C ALA A 114 -18.64 -5.82 19.52
N GLU A 115 -18.04 -4.69 19.11
CA GLU A 115 -16.81 -4.68 18.32
C GLU A 115 -15.62 -5.22 19.12
N ARG A 116 -15.50 -4.89 20.41
CA ARG A 116 -14.46 -5.45 21.29
C ARG A 116 -14.58 -6.97 21.42
N THR A 117 -15.79 -7.47 21.60
CA THR A 117 -16.06 -8.91 21.70
C THR A 117 -15.68 -9.64 20.41
N LEU A 118 -16.06 -9.09 19.25
CA LEU A 118 -15.68 -9.62 17.94
C LEU A 118 -14.17 -9.57 17.72
N ASN A 119 -13.52 -8.47 18.09
CA ASN A 119 -12.07 -8.33 17.97
C ASN A 119 -11.34 -9.32 18.88
N LYS A 120 -11.81 -9.57 20.10
CA LYS A 120 -11.24 -10.59 20.99
C LYS A 120 -11.34 -11.99 20.38
N ALA A 121 -12.53 -12.38 19.94
CA ALA A 121 -12.75 -13.68 19.28
C ALA A 121 -11.90 -13.84 18.01
N PHE A 122 -11.65 -12.73 17.32
CA PHE A 122 -10.77 -12.69 16.15
C PHE A 122 -9.31 -12.90 16.51
N LEU A 123 -8.80 -12.19 17.51
CA LEU A 123 -7.41 -12.31 17.97
C LEU A 123 -7.11 -13.71 18.50
N GLU A 124 -8.05 -14.33 19.24
CA GLU A 124 -7.91 -15.70 19.75
C GLU A 124 -7.74 -16.75 18.64
N LYS A 125 -8.32 -16.50 17.46
CA LYS A 125 -8.25 -17.41 16.30
C LYS A 125 -7.21 -16.98 15.26
N MET A 126 -6.53 -15.86 15.49
CA MET A 126 -5.61 -15.29 14.52
C MET A 126 -4.31 -16.11 14.46
N GLN A 127 -3.99 -16.57 13.25
CA GLN A 127 -2.67 -17.12 12.95
C GLN A 127 -1.91 -16.08 12.12
N TYR A 128 -0.77 -15.64 12.62
CA TYR A 128 0.05 -14.64 11.94
C TYR A 128 0.96 -15.30 10.91
N PRO A 129 1.05 -14.77 9.68
CA PRO A 129 2.07 -15.18 8.72
C PRO A 129 3.49 -14.96 9.28
N PRO A 130 4.50 -15.71 8.81
CA PRO A 130 5.88 -15.51 9.27
C PRO A 130 6.50 -14.20 8.76
N ASN A 131 5.96 -13.63 7.67
CA ASN A 131 6.50 -12.49 6.95
C ASN A 131 5.43 -11.42 6.75
N MET A 132 5.84 -10.17 6.84
CA MET A 132 5.08 -9.01 6.43
C MET A 132 4.91 -9.01 4.90
N PRO A 133 3.83 -8.39 4.38
CA PRO A 133 3.72 -8.07 2.96
C PRO A 133 4.87 -7.16 2.51
N TYR A 134 5.25 -7.22 1.23
CA TYR A 134 6.27 -6.35 0.67
C TYR A 134 5.76 -4.91 0.50
N TYR A 135 4.49 -4.77 0.13
CA TYR A 135 3.85 -3.49 -0.14
C TYR A 135 2.35 -3.53 0.21
N GLY A 136 1.84 -2.38 0.63
CA GLY A 136 0.43 -2.20 1.04
C GLY A 136 -0.45 -1.53 -0.02
N GLY A 137 0.12 -1.10 -1.15
CA GLY A 137 -0.64 -0.44 -2.21
C GLY A 137 0.26 0.15 -3.30
N MET A 138 -0.38 0.66 -4.35
CA MET A 138 0.31 1.29 -5.47
C MET A 138 -0.51 2.43 -6.07
N LEU A 139 0.19 3.41 -6.64
CA LEU A 139 -0.37 4.53 -7.39
C LEU A 139 0.47 4.74 -8.65
N ALA A 140 -0.13 5.19 -9.73
CA ALA A 140 0.60 5.71 -10.87
C ALA A 140 0.49 7.24 -10.90
N ASP A 141 1.58 7.92 -11.21
CA ASP A 141 1.59 9.38 -11.32
C ASP A 141 1.22 9.89 -12.72
N ALA A 142 1.07 11.20 -12.86
CA ALA A 142 0.67 11.83 -14.11
C ALA A 142 1.61 11.56 -15.30
N VAL A 143 2.89 11.27 -15.04
CA VAL A 143 3.91 11.05 -16.09
C VAL A 143 4.21 9.57 -16.33
N GLY A 144 3.58 8.67 -15.56
CA GLY A 144 3.63 7.23 -15.76
C GLY A 144 4.63 6.48 -14.88
N ASN A 145 5.16 7.12 -13.84
CA ASN A 145 5.92 6.38 -12.83
C ASN A 145 4.96 5.59 -11.94
N LEU A 146 5.39 4.40 -11.55
CA LEU A 146 4.71 3.56 -10.57
C LEU A 146 5.27 3.83 -9.17
N TRP A 147 4.40 4.20 -8.26
CA TRP A 147 4.70 4.42 -6.85
C TRP A 147 4.15 3.23 -6.05
N VAL A 148 5.02 2.53 -5.34
CA VAL A 148 4.70 1.33 -4.57
C VAL A 148 4.89 1.61 -3.09
N LEU A 149 3.80 1.61 -2.32
CA LEU A 149 3.82 1.86 -0.89
C LEU A 149 4.40 0.65 -0.18
N ARG A 150 5.57 0.80 0.45
CA ARG A 150 6.12 -0.23 1.33
C ARG A 150 5.14 -0.52 2.46
N TYR A 151 4.96 -1.79 2.78
CA TYR A 151 4.08 -2.18 3.87
C TYR A 151 4.59 -1.60 5.19
N ALA A 152 3.69 -1.10 6.02
CA ALA A 152 4.02 -0.62 7.35
C ALA A 152 2.79 -0.64 8.24
N TYR A 153 2.94 -1.16 9.45
CA TYR A 153 1.84 -1.34 10.42
C TYR A 153 1.75 -0.22 11.47
N LEU A 154 2.85 0.51 11.71
CA LEU A 154 2.90 1.67 12.60
C LEU A 154 2.26 2.90 11.94
N SER A 155 1.80 3.91 12.67
CA SER A 155 1.18 5.12 12.12
C SER A 155 2.17 6.21 11.63
N GLY A 156 3.47 5.89 11.59
CA GLY A 156 4.55 6.82 11.23
C GLY A 156 4.69 7.11 9.72
N PRO A 157 5.79 7.77 9.33
CA PRO A 157 6.10 8.08 7.95
C PRO A 157 6.01 6.86 7.02
N ARG A 158 5.50 7.07 5.80
CA ARG A 158 5.30 6.03 4.79
C ARG A 158 6.35 6.16 3.70
N THR A 159 6.95 5.04 3.30
CA THR A 159 7.95 5.02 2.23
C THR A 159 7.34 4.46 0.96
N TRP A 160 7.55 5.15 -0.15
CA TRP A 160 7.13 4.75 -1.48
C TRP A 160 8.35 4.49 -2.35
N ASP A 161 8.45 3.28 -2.91
CA ASP A 161 9.42 2.98 -3.97
C ASP A 161 8.86 3.51 -5.30
N VAL A 162 9.67 4.25 -6.07
CA VAL A 162 9.22 4.90 -7.31
C VAL A 162 9.96 4.27 -8.48
N PHE A 163 9.21 3.75 -9.45
CA PHE A 163 9.72 3.13 -10.67
C PHE A 163 9.32 3.96 -11.87
N ASP A 164 10.21 4.12 -12.85
CA ASP A 164 9.87 4.76 -14.12
C ASP A 164 8.88 3.90 -14.94
N ALA A 165 8.44 4.44 -16.08
CA ALA A 165 7.53 3.74 -16.99
C ALA A 165 8.14 2.45 -17.60
N ASP A 166 9.46 2.28 -17.56
CA ASP A 166 10.15 1.04 -17.94
C ASP A 166 10.36 0.13 -16.73
N GLY A 167 9.88 0.47 -15.53
CA GLY A 167 10.06 -0.34 -14.33
C GLY A 167 11.44 -0.26 -13.69
N ARG A 168 12.28 0.71 -14.05
CA ARG A 168 13.54 0.96 -13.36
C ARG A 168 13.27 1.71 -12.07
N LEU A 169 13.86 1.25 -10.96
CA LEU A 169 13.77 1.95 -9.69
C LEU A 169 14.46 3.32 -9.80
N LEU A 170 13.70 4.39 -9.64
CA LEU A 170 14.23 5.75 -9.55
C LEU A 170 14.79 6.01 -8.14
N GLY A 171 14.03 5.60 -7.11
CA GLY A 171 14.41 5.80 -5.72
C GLY A 171 13.23 5.61 -4.76
N ALA A 172 13.35 6.19 -3.57
CA ALA A 172 12.29 6.13 -2.56
C ALA A 172 11.90 7.54 -2.07
N VAL A 173 10.59 7.73 -1.83
CA VAL A 173 10.01 8.95 -1.27
C VAL A 173 9.41 8.66 0.10
N GLN A 174 9.77 9.48 1.08
CA GLN A 174 9.16 9.41 2.41
C GLN A 174 8.04 10.47 2.50
N MET A 175 6.84 10.00 2.79
CA MET A 175 5.68 10.84 3.07
C MET A 175 5.44 10.93 4.58
N PRO A 176 4.89 12.06 5.07
CA PRO A 176 4.53 12.20 6.48
C PRO A 176 3.59 11.09 6.97
N GLY A 177 3.68 10.76 8.26
CA GLY A 177 2.69 9.90 8.91
C GLY A 177 1.30 10.52 8.83
N ARG A 178 0.26 9.68 8.92
CA ARG A 178 -1.16 10.09 8.83
C ARG A 178 -1.57 10.82 7.54
N PHE A 179 -0.72 10.80 6.50
CA PHE A 179 -1.05 11.27 5.17
C PHE A 179 -1.27 10.08 4.22
N SER A 180 -2.42 10.08 3.54
CA SER A 180 -2.79 9.07 2.55
C SER A 180 -2.85 9.72 1.16
N ALA A 181 -1.82 9.48 0.35
CA ALA A 181 -1.77 9.94 -1.03
C ALA A 181 -2.94 9.37 -1.84
N ARG A 182 -3.54 10.21 -2.68
CA ARG A 182 -4.64 9.85 -3.58
C ARG A 182 -4.28 10.10 -5.04
N GLN A 183 -3.52 11.16 -5.31
CA GLN A 183 -3.07 11.52 -6.65
C GLN A 183 -1.66 12.09 -6.59
N ILE A 184 -0.85 11.76 -7.59
CA ILE A 184 0.53 12.24 -7.72
C ILE A 184 0.68 12.87 -9.09
N THR A 185 1.08 14.13 -9.13
CA THR A 185 1.41 14.87 -10.34
C THR A 185 2.92 15.03 -10.46
N GLU A 186 3.40 15.77 -11.46
CA GLU A 186 4.83 15.99 -11.64
C GLU A 186 5.49 16.74 -10.46
N GLY A 187 4.75 17.62 -9.79
CA GLY A 187 5.27 18.52 -8.76
C GLY A 187 4.51 18.48 -7.44
N GLU A 188 3.41 17.75 -7.35
CA GLU A 188 2.51 17.76 -6.19
C GLU A 188 1.95 16.38 -5.88
N ILE A 189 1.69 16.14 -4.61
CA ILE A 189 0.98 14.97 -4.12
C ILE A 189 -0.27 15.45 -3.39
N VAL A 190 -1.43 15.07 -3.90
CA VAL A 190 -2.72 15.37 -3.30
C VAL A 190 -3.16 14.16 -2.49
N GLY A 191 -3.57 14.38 -1.25
CA GLY A 191 -4.02 13.31 -0.37
C GLY A 191 -4.87 13.80 0.79
N VAL A 192 -5.19 12.87 1.67
CA VAL A 192 -5.93 13.13 2.90
C VAL A 192 -4.99 13.03 4.08
N SER A 193 -4.91 14.07 4.90
CA SER A 193 -4.23 14.04 6.20
C SER A 193 -5.24 14.04 7.34
N ARG A 194 -4.87 13.42 8.46
CA ARG A 194 -5.62 13.54 9.72
C ARG A 194 -4.79 14.33 10.73
N ASP A 195 -5.41 15.29 11.39
CA ASP A 195 -4.78 16.01 12.50
C ASP A 195 -4.93 15.27 13.85
N GLU A 196 -4.49 15.90 14.93
CA GLU A 196 -4.51 15.35 16.28
C GLU A 196 -5.92 15.07 16.81
N LEU A 197 -6.94 15.74 16.23
CA LEU A 197 -8.35 15.56 16.56
C LEU A 197 -9.04 14.57 15.61
N GLU A 198 -8.27 13.81 14.81
CA GLU A 198 -8.74 12.86 13.80
C GLU A 198 -9.58 13.51 12.68
N VAL A 199 -9.49 14.83 12.50
CA VAL A 199 -10.21 15.54 11.43
C VAL A 199 -9.50 15.35 10.11
N GLU A 200 -10.23 14.87 9.10
CA GLU A 200 -9.71 14.71 7.76
C GLU A 200 -9.61 16.05 7.03
N ARG A 201 -8.47 16.31 6.40
CA ARG A 201 -8.23 17.45 5.52
C ARG A 201 -7.61 17.01 4.22
N VAL A 202 -8.04 17.63 3.12
CA VAL A 202 -7.32 17.53 1.85
C VAL A 202 -6.04 18.37 1.96
N THR A 203 -4.90 17.71 1.75
CA THR A 203 -3.57 18.32 1.85
C THR A 203 -2.82 18.10 0.54
N VAL A 204 -2.17 19.17 0.08
CA VAL A 204 -1.27 19.16 -1.08
C VAL A 204 0.16 19.29 -0.57
N LEU A 205 0.97 18.28 -0.86
CA LEU A 205 2.41 18.29 -0.59
C LEU A 205 3.16 18.62 -1.87
N ARG A 206 4.17 19.49 -1.78
CA ARG A 206 5.06 19.73 -2.93
C ARG A 206 6.05 18.58 -3.04
N LEU A 207 6.18 18.03 -4.24
CA LEU A 207 7.18 17.02 -4.59
C LEU A 207 8.47 17.73 -5.02
N LEU A 208 9.52 17.60 -4.22
CA LEU A 208 10.83 18.13 -4.55
C LEU A 208 11.72 17.02 -5.12
N LYS A 209 12.04 17.14 -6.41
CA LYS A 209 13.02 16.25 -7.07
C LYS A 209 14.43 16.72 -6.70
N SER A 210 15.09 16.05 -5.77
CA SER A 210 16.51 16.25 -5.50
C SER A 210 17.34 15.68 -6.65
N GLY A 211 17.80 16.56 -7.55
CA GLY A 211 18.83 16.23 -8.53
C GLY A 211 20.17 16.01 -7.83
N ALA A 212 20.89 14.94 -8.18
CA ALA A 212 22.25 14.75 -7.71
C ALA A 212 23.15 15.84 -8.31
N VAL A 213 23.70 16.72 -7.47
CA VAL A 213 24.85 17.56 -7.81
C VAL A 213 25.89 17.38 -6.70
N ARG A 214 27.07 16.88 -7.08
CA ARG A 214 28.29 16.95 -6.26
C ARG A 214 28.76 18.40 -6.21
N THR A 215 28.92 18.99 -5.01
CA THR A 215 30.13 19.63 -4.45
C THR A 215 29.80 20.63 -3.33
N SER A 216 30.57 20.54 -2.25
CA SER A 216 30.91 21.54 -1.21
C SER A 216 29.82 22.40 -0.55
N GLY A 217 29.67 22.18 0.76
CA GLY A 217 29.72 23.20 1.81
C GLY A 217 28.76 24.39 1.72
N VAL A 218 27.74 24.37 2.58
CA VAL A 218 27.37 25.42 3.55
C VAL A 218 26.06 24.98 4.22
N VAL A 219 26.06 24.95 5.55
CA VAL A 219 24.89 24.67 6.38
C VAL A 219 24.11 25.98 6.57
N PRO A 220 22.78 26.02 6.36
CA PRO A 220 21.94 26.99 7.04
C PRO A 220 21.15 26.34 8.18
N ARG A 221 21.17 27.04 9.31
CA ARG A 221 20.42 26.78 10.54
C ARG A 221 18.96 27.27 10.43
N ARG A 222 18.13 26.63 11.27
CA ARG A 222 16.77 26.98 11.76
C ARG A 222 15.62 26.88 10.74
N ILE A 223 14.78 25.86 10.97
CA ILE A 223 13.45 25.69 10.38
C ILE A 223 12.42 26.26 11.36
N ASP A 224 11.58 27.16 10.86
CA ASP A 224 10.44 27.81 11.50
C ASP A 224 9.26 26.81 11.65
N PRO A 225 8.54 26.70 12.79
CA PRO A 225 7.62 25.58 13.06
C PRO A 225 6.27 25.63 12.31
N LYS A 226 6.07 26.52 11.34
CA LYS A 226 4.76 26.72 10.65
C LYS A 226 4.75 26.41 9.14
N ALA A 227 5.72 25.68 8.61
CA ALA A 227 5.88 25.51 7.16
C ALA A 227 5.24 24.25 6.57
N ARG A 228 4.49 24.48 5.48
CA ARG A 228 3.98 23.55 4.45
C ARG A 228 4.80 22.26 4.31
N GLY A 229 4.12 21.11 4.39
CA GLY A 229 4.74 19.78 4.34
C GLY A 229 5.50 19.52 3.04
N ILE A 230 6.73 19.03 3.17
CA ILE A 230 7.62 18.64 2.09
C ILE A 230 7.75 17.11 2.10
N ALA A 231 7.57 16.47 0.94
CA ALA A 231 7.97 15.07 0.75
C ALA A 231 9.37 15.04 0.10
N THR A 232 10.29 14.26 0.67
CA THR A 232 11.69 14.20 0.23
C THR A 232 12.04 12.85 -0.40
N TYR A 233 12.96 12.90 -1.37
CA TYR A 233 13.36 11.79 -2.22
C TYR A 233 14.85 11.47 -2.06
N ARG A 234 15.23 10.19 -2.08
CA ARG A 234 16.62 9.74 -2.31
C ARG A 234 16.67 8.87 -3.56
N ARG A 235 17.52 9.25 -4.52
CA ARG A 235 17.89 8.43 -5.69
C ARG A 235 18.88 7.36 -5.26
N CYS A 236 18.70 6.12 -5.69
CA CYS A 236 19.79 5.15 -5.67
C CYS A 236 20.67 5.39 -6.90
N GLY A 237 21.98 5.50 -6.68
CA GLY A 237 22.99 5.64 -7.73
C GLY A 237 23.38 4.31 -8.32
#